data_AF-A0A1Q7ZFA8-F1
#
_entry.id   AF-A0A1Q7ZFA8-F1
#
_cell.length_a   1.000
_cell.length_b   1.000
_cell.length_c   1.000
_cell.angle_alpha   90.00
_cell.angle_beta   90.00
_cell.angle_gamma   90.00
#
_symmetry.space_group_name_H-M   'P 1'
#
loop_
_entity.id
_entity.type
_entity.pdbx_description
1 polymer ?
#
loop_
_entity_poly.entity_id
_entity_poly.type
_entity_poly.pdbx_seq_one_letter_code
_entity_poly.pdbx_strand_id
1 'polypeptide(L)'
;MKVSVVLAGLVWPALAFGQQLYTNADLAKFDVPGAYTYEDLKRLPPLAIQKAPAATLPPYIPAAPAEISPYQKSYNDMRSTRDSFACELDLERQRVDFSESAFAGDTRSFAPRLGYRIRVASLVLELEKRIALLDCDMDDLVFRARRDGVTIDQR
;
A
#
# COMPACT_ATOMS: atom_id res chain seq x y z
N MET A 1 -4.56 -48.75 14.32
CA MET A 1 -4.28 -48.18 12.98
C MET A 1 -5.60 -47.83 12.30
N LYS A 2 -5.98 -46.54 12.22
CA LYS A 2 -7.10 -46.02 11.37
C LYS A 2 -7.31 -44.49 11.45
N VAL A 3 -6.51 -43.73 12.22
CA VAL A 3 -6.67 -42.26 12.36
C VAL A 3 -5.71 -41.45 11.47
N SER A 4 -4.61 -42.06 10.99
CA SER A 4 -3.55 -41.39 10.22
C SER A 4 -3.87 -41.13 8.74
N VAL A 5 -4.91 -41.76 8.17
CA VAL A 5 -5.25 -41.62 6.74
C VAL A 5 -6.12 -40.38 6.47
N VAL A 6 -6.89 -39.91 7.48
CA VAL A 6 -7.82 -38.78 7.31
C VAL A 6 -7.09 -37.43 7.32
N LEU A 7 -5.99 -37.31 8.07
CA LEU A 7 -5.16 -36.09 8.12
C LEU A 7 -4.35 -35.86 6.83
N ALA A 8 -4.01 -36.92 6.08
CA ALA A 8 -3.33 -36.79 4.79
C ALA A 8 -4.26 -36.27 3.68
N GLY A 9 -5.58 -36.52 3.78
CA GLY A 9 -6.56 -36.03 2.81
C GLY A 9 -6.90 -34.55 2.96
N LEU A 10 -6.80 -34.00 4.18
CA LEU A 10 -7.18 -32.61 4.49
C LEU A 10 -6.12 -31.57 4.06
N VAL A 11 -4.87 -31.99 3.87
CA VAL A 11 -3.76 -31.12 3.41
C VAL A 11 -3.60 -31.14 1.88
N TRP A 12 -4.25 -32.08 1.20
CA TRP A 12 -4.15 -32.25 -0.26
C TRP A 12 -4.59 -31.04 -1.09
N PRO A 13 -5.61 -30.23 -0.70
CA PRO A 13 -5.96 -29.05 -1.50
C PRO A 13 -4.94 -27.92 -1.36
N ALA A 14 -4.24 -27.82 -0.22
CA ALA A 14 -3.34 -26.71 0.06
C ALA A 14 -1.97 -26.85 -0.63
N LEU A 15 -1.51 -28.08 -0.89
CA LEU A 15 -0.28 -28.32 -1.64
C LEU A 15 -0.46 -28.19 -3.16
N ALA A 16 -1.69 -28.26 -3.68
CA ALA A 16 -1.96 -28.12 -5.11
C ALA A 16 -2.01 -26.65 -5.59
N PHE A 17 -2.16 -25.67 -4.68
CA PHE A 17 -2.26 -24.24 -5.02
C PHE A 17 -1.00 -23.42 -4.70
N GLY A 18 0.06 -24.06 -4.20
CA GLY A 18 1.33 -23.42 -3.93
C GLY A 18 2.27 -23.47 -5.14
N GLN A 19 2.44 -22.33 -5.80
CA GLN A 19 3.47 -22.05 -6.82
C GLN A 19 3.20 -22.58 -8.24
N GLN A 20 2.21 -22.01 -8.93
CA GLN A 20 2.39 -21.80 -10.37
C GLN A 20 3.07 -20.44 -10.57
N LEU A 21 4.40 -20.45 -10.43
CA LEU A 21 5.24 -19.44 -11.05
C LEU A 21 5.17 -19.70 -12.55
N TYR A 22 4.22 -19.05 -13.24
CA TYR A 22 4.19 -19.09 -14.70
C TYR A 22 5.48 -18.44 -15.20
N THR A 23 6.40 -19.28 -15.66
CA THR A 23 7.52 -18.81 -16.45
C THR A 23 6.99 -18.43 -17.82
N ASN A 24 7.65 -17.51 -18.54
CA ASN A 24 7.25 -17.13 -19.90
C ASN A 24 7.12 -18.33 -20.86
N ALA A 25 7.70 -19.49 -20.51
CA ALA A 25 7.59 -20.73 -21.26
C ALA A 25 6.26 -21.48 -21.03
N ASP A 26 5.59 -21.29 -19.89
CA ASP A 26 4.31 -21.92 -19.57
C ASP A 26 3.11 -21.15 -20.14
N LEU A 27 3.24 -19.83 -20.31
CA LEU A 27 2.25 -18.99 -21.00
C LEU A 27 2.09 -19.34 -22.49
N ALA A 28 3.09 -19.98 -23.10
CA ALA A 28 3.02 -20.44 -24.49
C ALA A 28 2.07 -21.63 -24.71
N LYS A 29 1.58 -22.27 -23.63
CA LYS A 29 0.69 -23.45 -23.69
C LYS A 29 -0.77 -23.13 -23.35
N PHE A 30 -1.08 -21.91 -22.93
CA PHE A 30 -2.46 -21.48 -22.69
C PHE A 30 -3.06 -20.96 -23.99
N ASP A 31 -3.79 -21.81 -24.69
CA ASP A 31 -4.71 -21.39 -25.75
C ASP A 31 -5.95 -20.79 -25.07
N VAL A 32 -5.94 -19.48 -24.85
CA VAL A 32 -7.11 -18.75 -24.36
C VAL A 32 -8.08 -18.63 -25.54
N PRO A 33 -9.29 -19.22 -25.49
CA PRO A 33 -10.22 -19.17 -26.61
C PRO A 33 -10.59 -17.71 -26.92
N GLY A 34 -10.19 -17.25 -28.11
CA GLY A 34 -10.38 -15.86 -28.58
C GLY A 34 -9.13 -14.98 -28.51
N ALA A 35 -8.01 -15.45 -27.96
CA ALA A 35 -6.74 -14.75 -28.04
C ALA A 35 -6.02 -15.12 -29.35
N TYR A 36 -5.62 -14.12 -30.13
CA TYR A 36 -4.83 -14.33 -31.33
C TYR A 36 -3.44 -14.85 -30.95
N THR A 37 -3.02 -15.97 -31.53
CA THR A 37 -1.66 -16.49 -31.32
C THR A 37 -0.63 -15.58 -32.00
N TYR A 38 0.64 -15.70 -31.63
CA TYR A 38 1.72 -14.94 -32.28
C TYR A 38 1.79 -15.17 -33.81
N GLU A 39 1.42 -16.37 -34.27
CA GLU A 39 1.28 -16.70 -35.68
C GLU A 39 0.10 -15.96 -36.33
N ASP A 40 -1.03 -15.83 -35.63
CA ASP A 40 -2.20 -15.08 -36.11
C ASP A 40 -1.92 -13.59 -36.20
N LEU A 41 -1.19 -13.02 -35.23
CA LEU A 41 -0.78 -11.62 -35.23
C LEU A 41 0.13 -11.26 -36.41
N LYS A 42 0.96 -12.20 -36.88
CA LYS A 42 1.79 -12.02 -38.09
C LYS A 42 1.00 -12.03 -39.39
N ARG A 43 -0.18 -12.67 -39.39
CA ARG A 43 -1.06 -12.78 -40.56
C ARG A 43 -2.06 -11.64 -40.65
N LEU A 44 -2.22 -10.85 -39.58
CA LEU A 44 -3.05 -9.64 -39.62
C LEU A 44 -2.45 -8.61 -40.59
N PRO A 45 -3.29 -7.94 -41.40
CA PRO A 45 -2.83 -6.84 -42.22
C PRO A 45 -2.18 -5.78 -41.33
N PRO A 46 -1.06 -5.18 -41.75
CA PRO A 46 -0.38 -4.18 -40.94
C PRO A 46 -1.36 -3.06 -40.60
N LEU A 47 -1.41 -2.69 -39.32
CA LEU A 47 -2.24 -1.59 -38.85
C LEU A 47 -1.94 -0.36 -39.71
N ALA A 48 -2.98 0.35 -40.14
CA ALA A 48 -2.83 1.52 -40.99
C ALA A 48 -1.86 2.49 -40.32
N ILE A 49 -0.68 2.65 -40.93
CA ILE A 49 0.33 3.59 -40.44
C ILE A 49 -0.33 4.96 -40.51
N GLN A 50 -0.59 5.55 -39.34
CA GLN A 50 -1.10 6.91 -39.23
C GLN A 50 -0.01 7.83 -39.79
N LYS A 51 -0.11 8.19 -41.08
CA LYS A 51 0.86 9.05 -41.77
C LYS A 51 0.81 10.50 -41.27
N ALA A 52 -0.26 10.88 -40.58
CA ALA A 52 -0.38 12.15 -39.92
C ALA A 52 0.17 12.02 -38.49
N PRO A 53 1.02 12.98 -38.03
CA PRO A 53 1.45 13.01 -36.64
C PRO A 53 0.21 13.04 -35.73
N ALA A 54 0.28 12.35 -34.59
CA ALA A 54 -0.75 12.42 -33.57
C ALA A 54 -1.04 13.89 -33.28
N ALA A 55 -2.32 14.27 -33.25
CA ALA A 55 -2.73 15.63 -32.96
C ALA A 55 -2.06 16.07 -31.66
N THR A 56 -1.34 17.19 -31.70
CA THR A 56 -0.65 17.73 -30.54
C THR A 56 -1.67 17.89 -29.43
N LEU A 57 -1.50 17.14 -28.34
CA LEU A 57 -2.32 17.32 -27.15
C LEU A 57 -2.23 18.80 -26.74
N PRO A 58 -3.35 19.43 -26.32
CA PRO A 58 -3.26 20.78 -25.80
C PRO A 58 -2.20 20.81 -24.69
N PRO A 59 -1.36 21.87 -24.64
CA PRO A 59 -0.34 21.96 -23.63
C PRO A 59 -0.98 21.78 -22.26
N TYR A 60 -0.41 20.89 -21.45
CA TYR A 60 -0.85 20.72 -20.08
C TYR A 60 -0.69 22.05 -19.35
N ILE A 61 -1.81 22.69 -19.02
CA ILE A 61 -1.86 23.86 -18.15
C ILE A 61 -2.12 23.31 -16.75
N PRO A 62 -1.12 23.26 -15.85
CA PRO A 62 -1.39 22.92 -14.47
C PRO A 62 -2.42 23.92 -13.93
N ALA A 63 -3.43 23.40 -13.22
CA ALA A 63 -4.37 24.26 -12.51
C ALA A 63 -3.59 25.24 -11.63
N ALA A 64 -3.98 26.52 -11.62
CA ALA A 64 -3.38 27.49 -10.74
C ALA A 64 -3.49 26.97 -9.29
N PRO A 65 -2.41 27.03 -8.49
CA PRO A 65 -2.48 26.59 -7.11
C PRO A 65 -3.58 27.39 -6.41
N ALA A 66 -4.49 26.68 -5.72
CA ALA A 66 -5.47 27.35 -4.88
C ALA A 66 -4.72 28.25 -3.89
N GLU A 67 -5.17 29.49 -3.72
CA GLU A 67 -4.62 30.38 -2.70
C GLU A 67 -5.01 29.84 -1.32
N ILE A 68 -4.15 28.98 -0.78
CA ILE A 68 -4.30 28.41 0.55
C ILE A 68 -3.71 29.41 1.54
N SER A 69 -4.50 29.81 2.54
CA SER A 69 -4.01 30.62 3.67
C SER A 69 -2.76 29.97 4.29
N PRO A 70 -1.73 30.74 4.69
CA PRO A 70 -0.56 30.20 5.37
C PRO A 70 -0.92 29.28 6.55
N TYR A 71 -1.98 29.64 7.29
CA TYR A 71 -2.52 28.83 8.39
C TYR A 71 -3.02 27.46 7.91
N GLN A 72 -3.79 27.43 6.83
CA GLN A 72 -4.31 26.18 6.27
C GLN A 72 -3.18 25.30 5.74
N LYS A 73 -2.17 25.91 5.10
CA LYS A 73 -0.99 25.16 4.63
C LYS A 73 -0.25 24.50 5.80
N SER A 74 0.06 25.26 6.85
CA SER A 74 0.75 24.72 8.04
C SER A 74 -0.06 23.63 8.73
N TYR A 75 -1.39 23.78 8.80
CA TYR A 75 -2.28 22.74 9.35
C TYR A 75 -2.23 21.46 8.51
N ASN A 76 -2.33 21.58 7.18
CA ASN A 76 -2.27 20.43 6.28
C ASN A 76 -0.92 19.70 6.36
N ASP A 77 0.19 20.43 6.45
CA ASP A 77 1.54 19.85 6.57
C ASP A 77 1.68 19.07 7.89
N MET A 78 1.21 19.64 9.01
CA MET A 78 1.20 18.95 10.31
C MET A 78 0.30 17.73 10.30
N ARG A 79 -0.91 17.83 9.73
CA ARG A 79 -1.83 16.70 9.60
C ARG A 79 -1.24 15.57 8.78
N SER A 80 -0.63 15.88 7.63
CA SER A 80 0.04 14.88 6.80
C SER A 80 1.16 14.17 7.55
N THR A 81 1.90 14.90 8.38
CA THR A 81 2.97 14.32 9.22
C THR A 81 2.39 13.44 10.33
N ARG A 82 1.28 13.86 10.95
CA ARG A 82 0.54 13.12 11.97
C ARG A 82 -0.01 11.80 11.41
N ASP A 83 -0.57 11.84 10.20
CA ASP A 83 -1.09 10.65 9.51
C ASP A 83 0.03 9.68 9.13
N SER A 84 1.22 10.20 8.75
CA SER A 84 2.42 9.38 8.53
C SER A 84 2.82 8.60 9.79
N PHE A 85 2.92 9.29 10.94
CA PHE A 85 3.27 8.63 12.20
C PHE A 85 2.20 7.66 12.67
N ALA A 86 0.93 7.96 12.46
CA ALA A 86 -0.17 7.04 12.78
C ALA A 86 -0.09 5.76 11.94
N CYS A 87 0.21 5.89 10.64
CA CYS A 87 0.43 4.75 9.74
C CYS A 87 1.61 3.88 10.20
N GLU A 88 2.73 4.50 10.57
CA GLU A 88 3.90 3.78 11.11
C GLU A 88 3.57 3.07 12.42
N LEU A 89 2.82 3.72 13.33
CA LEU A 89 2.40 3.13 14.59
C LEU A 89 1.51 1.91 14.37
N ASP A 90 0.55 1.98 13.45
CA ASP A 90 -0.34 0.88 13.13
C ASP A 90 0.42 -0.29 12.49
N LEU A 91 1.39 0.00 11.60
CA LEU A 91 2.26 -1.02 11.03
C LEU A 91 3.05 -1.76 12.13
N GLU A 92 3.61 -1.03 13.09
CA GLU A 92 4.38 -1.63 14.18
C GLU A 92 3.48 -2.44 15.13
N ARG A 93 2.25 -1.99 15.39
CA ARG A 93 1.26 -2.76 16.16
C ARG A 93 0.89 -4.07 15.45
N GLN A 94 0.60 -4.03 14.15
CA GLN A 94 0.32 -5.24 13.36
C GLN A 94 1.49 -6.23 13.36
N ARG A 95 2.72 -5.72 13.32
CA ARG A 95 3.93 -6.53 13.41
C ARG A 95 4.11 -7.16 14.79
N VAL A 96 3.80 -6.43 15.86
CA VAL A 96 3.76 -6.96 17.22
C VAL A 96 2.73 -8.08 17.31
N ASP A 97 1.51 -7.86 16.84
CA ASP A 97 0.44 -8.86 16.86
C ASP A 97 0.83 -10.13 16.07
N PHE A 98 1.42 -9.95 14.89
CA PHE A 98 1.95 -11.07 14.11
C PHE A 98 3.02 -11.83 14.90
N SER A 99 3.96 -11.13 15.54
CA SER A 99 5.07 -11.72 16.29
C SER A 99 4.65 -12.52 17.53
N GLU A 100 3.46 -12.24 18.06
CA GLU A 100 2.86 -12.95 19.19
C GLU A 100 1.89 -14.05 18.75
N SER A 101 1.65 -14.20 17.43
CA SER A 101 0.77 -15.22 16.87
C SER A 101 1.44 -16.60 16.79
N ALA A 102 0.63 -17.65 16.64
CA ALA A 102 1.11 -19.03 16.44
C ALA A 102 1.93 -19.22 15.15
N PHE A 103 1.89 -18.25 14.23
CA PHE A 103 2.62 -18.27 12.96
C PHE A 103 4.01 -17.58 13.06
N ALA A 104 4.31 -16.95 14.19
CA ALA A 104 5.57 -16.26 14.48
C ALA A 104 6.75 -17.23 14.68
N GLY A 105 7.16 -17.89 13.60
CA GLY A 105 8.22 -18.89 13.64
C GLY A 105 8.59 -19.44 12.26
N ASP A 106 7.83 -19.10 11.21
CA ASP A 106 8.20 -19.45 9.85
C ASP A 106 9.49 -18.72 9.45
N THR A 107 10.58 -19.49 9.34
CA THR A 107 11.93 -19.02 9.00
C THR A 107 12.02 -18.47 7.57
N ARG A 108 11.00 -18.69 6.75
CA ARG A 108 10.88 -18.16 5.38
C ARG A 108 10.18 -16.82 5.30
N SER A 109 9.57 -16.36 6.40
CA SER A 109 8.89 -15.07 6.43
C SER A 109 9.86 -13.94 6.77
N PHE A 110 9.73 -12.81 6.08
CA PHE A 110 10.36 -11.54 6.47
C PHE A 110 9.67 -10.89 7.69
N ALA A 111 8.72 -11.60 8.28
CA ALA A 111 7.89 -11.11 9.35
C ALA A 111 8.61 -11.19 10.71
N PRO A 112 8.24 -10.33 11.67
CA PRO A 112 8.92 -10.27 12.95
C PRO A 112 8.74 -11.55 13.78
N ARG A 113 9.83 -11.96 14.44
CA ARG A 113 9.88 -13.15 15.29
C ARG A 113 9.39 -12.85 16.71
N LEU A 114 9.10 -13.90 17.47
CA LEU A 114 8.77 -13.81 18.90
C LEU A 114 9.78 -12.90 19.64
N GLY A 115 9.25 -12.02 20.50
CA GLY A 115 10.04 -11.02 21.23
C GLY A 115 10.20 -9.67 20.53
N TYR A 116 9.63 -9.49 19.33
CA TYR A 116 9.64 -8.21 18.60
C TYR A 116 9.04 -7.06 19.40
N ARG A 117 7.99 -7.31 20.20
CA ARG A 117 7.37 -6.30 21.08
C ARG A 117 8.37 -5.58 21.98
N ILE A 118 9.27 -6.32 22.62
CA ILE A 118 10.27 -5.74 23.53
C ILE A 118 11.23 -4.84 22.74
N ARG A 119 11.58 -5.24 21.52
CA ARG A 119 12.47 -4.48 20.64
C ARG A 119 11.86 -3.15 20.19
N VAL A 120 10.56 -3.10 19.94
CA VAL A 120 9.88 -1.94 19.34
C VAL A 120 9.12 -1.09 20.36
N ALA A 121 9.05 -1.50 21.63
CA ALA A 121 8.34 -0.77 22.69
C ALA A 121 8.73 0.71 22.80
N SER A 122 10.03 1.04 22.69
CA SER A 122 10.50 2.43 22.73
C SER A 122 10.05 3.24 21.51
N LEU A 123 10.07 2.63 20.32
CA LEU A 123 9.63 3.27 19.08
C LEU A 123 8.12 3.54 19.10
N VAL A 124 7.32 2.56 19.53
CA VAL A 124 5.85 2.72 19.69
C VAL A 124 5.56 3.89 20.61
N LEU A 125 6.21 3.93 21.77
CA LEU A 125 6.02 5.00 22.75
C LEU A 125 6.49 6.37 22.22
N GLU A 126 7.54 6.41 21.40
CA GLU A 126 7.98 7.62 20.75
C GLU A 126 6.97 8.11 19.69
N LEU A 127 6.45 7.22 18.85
CA LEU A 127 5.44 7.53 17.85
C LEU A 127 4.15 8.06 18.49
N GLU A 128 3.68 7.41 19.57
CA GLU A 128 2.53 7.87 20.35
C GLU A 128 2.74 9.29 20.90
N LYS A 129 3.93 9.58 21.44
CA LYS A 129 4.28 10.93 21.92
C LYS A 129 4.31 11.95 20.79
N ARG A 130 4.91 11.61 19.64
CA ARG A 130 5.00 12.52 18.48
C ARG A 130 3.62 12.85 17.92
N ILE A 131 2.73 11.85 17.83
CA ILE A 131 1.33 12.07 17.43
C ILE A 131 0.63 13.00 18.42
N ALA A 132 0.74 12.73 19.72
CA ALA A 132 0.10 13.57 20.74
C ALA A 132 0.62 15.02 20.73
N LEU A 133 1.92 15.23 20.50
CA LEU A 133 2.50 16.57 20.34
C LEU A 133 1.96 17.28 19.11
N LEU A 134 1.85 16.60 17.97
CA LEU A 134 1.27 17.17 16.76
C LEU A 134 -0.21 17.51 16.92
N ASP A 135 -0.98 16.66 17.60
CA ASP A 135 -2.39 16.93 17.89
C ASP A 135 -2.51 18.24 18.73
N CYS A 136 -1.66 18.44 19.74
CA CYS A 136 -1.58 19.69 20.50
C CYS A 136 -1.16 20.89 19.64
N ASP A 137 -0.12 20.76 18.82
CA ASP A 137 0.38 21.83 17.95
C ASP A 137 -0.66 22.26 16.90
N MET A 138 -1.45 21.30 16.40
CA MET A 138 -2.56 21.55 15.48
C MET A 138 -3.69 22.32 16.17
N ASP A 139 -4.06 21.94 17.39
CA ASP A 139 -5.06 22.66 18.19
C ASP A 139 -4.61 24.10 18.51
N ASP A 140 -3.34 24.28 18.86
CA ASP A 140 -2.73 25.59 19.07
C ASP A 140 -2.75 26.45 17.81
N LEU A 141 -2.45 25.87 16.65
CA LEU A 141 -2.52 26.57 15.36
C LEU A 141 -3.94 27.00 15.04
N VAL A 142 -4.93 26.13 15.27
CA VAL A 142 -6.35 26.45 15.10
C VAL A 142 -6.74 27.61 16.00
N PHE A 143 -6.32 27.59 17.27
CA PHE A 143 -6.59 28.68 18.19
C PHE A 143 -5.97 30.01 17.73
N ARG A 144 -4.72 30.00 17.27
CA ARG A 144 -4.05 31.19 16.72
C ARG A 144 -4.74 31.73 15.47
N ALA A 145 -5.11 30.86 14.54
CA ALA A 145 -5.84 31.26 13.33
C ALA A 145 -7.19 31.90 13.66
N ARG A 146 -7.95 31.33 14.62
CA ARG A 146 -9.21 31.92 15.10
C ARG A 146 -9.00 33.31 15.68
N ARG A 147 -7.94 33.53 16.46
CA ARG A 147 -7.60 34.84 17.04
C ARG A 147 -7.30 35.88 15.95
N ASP A 148 -6.72 35.46 14.85
CA ASP A 148 -6.40 36.31 13.69
C ASP A 148 -7.58 36.44 12.70
N GLY A 149 -8.75 35.89 13.03
CA GLY A 149 -9.95 35.95 12.19
C GLY A 149 -9.92 35.01 10.97
N VAL A 150 -9.02 34.03 10.96
CA VAL A 150 -8.87 33.03 9.89
C VAL A 150 -9.51 31.72 10.30
N THR A 151 -10.34 31.15 9.44
CA THR A 151 -10.92 29.81 9.62
C THR A 151 -10.07 28.75 8.91
N ILE A 152 -9.72 27.68 9.63
CA ILE A 152 -9.04 26.50 9.09
C ILE A 152 -10.07 25.39 8.87
N ASP A 153 -10.05 24.75 7.70
CA ASP A 153 -10.76 23.51 7.45
C ASP A 153 -9.99 22.33 8.08
N GLN A 154 -10.67 21.62 8.99
CA GLN A 154 -10.12 20.50 9.75
C GLN A 154 -10.55 19.13 9.23
N ARG A 155 -11.45 19.09 8.23
CA ARG A 155 -11.99 17.85 7.64
C ARG A 155 -10.95 17.11 6.83
#